data_AF-A0A7D9DVL7-F1
#
_entry.id   AF-A0A7D9DVL7-F1
#
_cell.length_a   1.000
_cell.length_b   1.000
_cell.length_c   1.000
_cell.angle_alpha   90.00
_cell.angle_beta   90.00
_cell.angle_gamma   90.00
#
_symmetry.space_group_name_H-M   'P 1'
#
loop_
_entity.id
_entity.type
_entity.pdbx_description
1 polymer ?
#
loop_
_entity_poly.entity_id
_entity_poly.type
_entity_poly.pdbx_seq_one_letter_code
_entity_poly.pdbx_strand_id
1 'polypeptide(L)'
;MTEVTKEALNEAKKKRRCAKSSVTRAGNGLDYLLKNERPIPEVEESLANLEDLYKKLVEKHDEYFSWWMAMKNLQLRKNGLKIVNRGLCR
;
A
#
# COMPACT_ATOMS: atom_id res chain seq x y z
N MET A 1 18.10 -10.07 -10.52
CA MET A 1 17.73 -8.94 -9.62
C MET A 1 16.42 -8.23 -9.98
N THR A 2 16.09 -7.97 -11.26
CA THR A 2 14.90 -7.14 -11.57
C THR A 2 13.55 -7.85 -11.50
N GLU A 3 13.54 -9.18 -11.46
CA GLU A 3 12.31 -9.96 -11.30
C GLU A 3 11.87 -9.97 -9.83
N VAL A 4 12.81 -10.23 -8.92
CA VAL A 4 12.60 -10.15 -7.45
C VAL A 4 12.01 -8.79 -7.03
N THR A 5 12.49 -7.67 -7.60
CA THR A 5 11.94 -6.34 -7.29
C THR A 5 10.53 -6.11 -7.83
N LYS A 6 10.18 -6.74 -8.96
CA LYS A 6 8.84 -6.63 -9.56
C LYS A 6 7.83 -7.48 -8.78
N GLU A 7 8.24 -8.67 -8.35
CA GLU A 7 7.43 -9.55 -7.51
C GLU A 7 7.14 -8.90 -6.16
N ALA A 8 8.17 -8.36 -5.50
CA ALA A 8 8.02 -7.62 -4.25
C ALA A 8 7.07 -6.41 -4.39
N LEU A 9 7.17 -5.64 -5.48
CA LEU A 9 6.24 -4.54 -5.74
C LEU A 9 4.80 -5.03 -5.94
N ASN A 10 4.61 -6.12 -6.68
CA ASN A 10 3.30 -6.71 -6.91
C ASN A 10 2.68 -7.24 -5.62
N GLU A 11 3.49 -7.86 -4.75
CA GLU A 11 3.07 -8.33 -3.45
C GLU A 11 2.68 -7.16 -2.53
N ALA A 12 3.51 -6.12 -2.45
CA ALA A 12 3.19 -4.90 -1.71
C ALA A 12 1.88 -4.24 -2.21
N LYS A 13 1.68 -4.22 -3.53
CA LYS A 13 0.43 -3.73 -4.15
C LYS A 13 -0.78 -4.58 -3.77
N LYS A 14 -0.63 -5.91 -3.68
CA LYS A 14 -1.70 -6.81 -3.21
C LYS A 14 -2.00 -6.55 -1.74
N LYS A 15 -0.98 -6.52 -0.86
CA LYS A 15 -1.13 -6.24 0.58
C LYS A 15 -1.84 -4.92 0.84
N ARG A 16 -1.44 -3.83 0.16
CA ARG A 16 -2.11 -2.53 0.24
C ARG A 16 -3.59 -2.59 -0.17
N ARG A 17 -3.91 -3.32 -1.26
CA ARG A 17 -5.31 -3.49 -1.70
C ARG A 17 -6.14 -4.25 -0.68
N CYS A 18 -5.60 -5.33 -0.12
CA CYS A 18 -6.28 -6.09 0.93
C CYS A 18 -6.54 -5.23 2.17
N ALA A 19 -5.53 -4.47 2.63
CA ALA A 19 -5.67 -3.55 3.76
C ALA A 19 -6.76 -2.50 3.52
N LYS A 20 -6.81 -1.92 2.30
CA LYS A 20 -7.86 -0.97 1.92
C LYS A 20 -9.25 -1.60 2.00
N SER A 21 -9.40 -2.82 1.47
CA SER A 21 -10.67 -3.55 1.54
C SER A 21 -11.11 -3.81 2.98
N SER A 22 -10.17 -4.14 3.89
CA SER A 22 -10.48 -4.31 5.31
C SER A 22 -10.99 -3.03 5.96
N VAL A 23 -10.33 -1.89 5.71
CA VAL A 23 -10.78 -0.57 6.19
C VAL A 23 -12.18 -0.24 5.66
N THR A 24 -12.44 -0.45 4.37
CA THR A 24 -13.78 -0.21 3.80
C THR A 24 -14.86 -1.07 4.44
N ARG A 25 -14.58 -2.36 4.67
CA ARG A 25 -15.55 -3.26 5.33
C ARG A 25 -15.81 -2.85 6.77
N ALA A 26 -14.77 -2.52 7.53
CA ALA A 26 -14.91 -2.05 8.92
C ALA A 26 -15.68 -0.72 8.98
N GLY A 27 -15.39 0.23 8.08
CA GLY A 27 -16.11 1.50 7.98
C GLY A 27 -17.59 1.32 7.68
N ASN A 28 -17.95 0.40 6.78
CA ASN A 28 -19.35 0.05 6.51
C ASN A 28 -20.03 -0.60 7.74
N GLY A 29 -19.30 -1.41 8.49
CA GLY A 29 -19.78 -1.97 9.76
C GLY A 29 -20.08 -0.89 10.79
N LEU A 30 -19.17 0.06 10.96
CA LEU A 30 -19.35 1.20 11.86
C LEU A 30 -20.54 2.08 11.44
N ASP A 31 -20.68 2.38 10.14
CA ASP A 31 -21.82 3.13 9.60
C ASP A 31 -23.15 2.41 9.88
N TYR A 32 -23.18 1.08 9.79
CA TYR A 32 -24.34 0.29 10.19
C TYR A 32 -24.64 0.42 11.69
N LEU A 33 -23.63 0.35 12.57
CA LEU A 33 -23.85 0.49 14.02
C LEU A 33 -24.42 1.88 14.37
N LEU A 34 -23.90 2.93 13.75
CA LEU A 34 -24.38 4.30 13.91
C LEU A 34 -25.83 4.46 13.43
N LYS A 35 -26.17 3.90 12.27
CA LYS A 35 -27.54 3.97 11.70
C LYS A 35 -28.58 3.23 12.53
N ASN A 36 -28.18 2.21 13.28
CA ASN A 36 -29.08 1.42 14.12
C ASN A 36 -29.04 1.85 15.60
N GLU A 37 -28.46 3.01 15.90
CA GLU A 37 -28.41 3.59 17.25
C GLU A 37 -27.90 2.59 18.30
N ARG A 38 -26.88 1.80 17.92
CA ARG A 38 -26.30 0.78 18.80
C ARG A 38 -25.65 1.43 20.03
N PRO A 39 -25.51 0.68 21.13
CA PRO A 39 -24.90 1.20 22.35
C PRO A 39 -23.51 1.78 22.08
N ILE A 40 -23.21 2.90 22.74
CA ILE A 40 -21.92 3.61 22.61
C ILE A 40 -20.70 2.67 22.74
N PRO A 41 -20.64 1.72 23.69
CA PRO A 41 -19.50 0.82 23.80
C PRO A 41 -19.22 -0.01 22.53
N GLU A 42 -20.26 -0.45 21.82
CA GLU A 42 -20.11 -1.23 20.58
C GLU A 42 -19.58 -0.34 19.44
N VAL A 43 -20.02 0.91 19.40
CA VAL A 43 -19.57 1.91 18.42
C VAL A 43 -18.10 2.27 18.68
N GLU A 44 -17.71 2.46 19.94
CA GLU A 44 -16.32 2.75 20.35
C GLU A 44 -15.37 1.60 20.00
N GLU A 45 -15.77 0.34 20.27
CA GLU A 45 -14.97 -0.83 19.91
C GLU A 45 -14.78 -0.94 18.39
N SER A 46 -15.86 -0.72 17.63
CA SER A 46 -15.80 -0.72 16.16
C SER A 46 -14.93 0.40 15.61
N LEU A 47 -14.98 1.60 16.21
CA LEU A 47 -14.15 2.74 15.85
C LEU A 47 -12.67 2.46 16.13
N ALA A 48 -12.34 1.92 17.31
CA ALA A 48 -10.96 1.55 17.66
C ALA A 48 -10.38 0.53 16.67
N ASN A 49 -11.17 -0.47 16.28
CA ASN A 49 -10.78 -1.44 15.25
C ASN A 49 -10.55 -0.76 13.88
N LEU A 50 -11.41 0.19 13.49
CA LEU A 50 -11.24 0.94 12.25
C LEU A 50 -9.95 1.77 12.25
N GLU A 51 -9.62 2.42 13.36
CA GLU A 51 -8.38 3.18 13.52
C GLU A 51 -7.14 2.30 13.37
N ASP A 52 -7.13 1.12 13.98
CA ASP A 52 -6.01 0.18 13.87
C ASP A 52 -5.86 -0.38 12.46
N LEU A 53 -6.97 -0.65 11.77
CA LEU A 53 -6.94 -1.04 10.36
C LEU A 53 -6.42 0.10 9.47
N TYR A 54 -6.76 1.34 9.79
CA TYR A 54 -6.28 2.52 9.06
C TYR A 54 -4.77 2.69 9.24
N LYS A 55 -4.24 2.56 10.46
CA LYS A 55 -2.78 2.59 10.72
C LYS A 55 -2.05 1.53 9.89
N LYS A 56 -2.55 0.28 9.88
CA LYS A 56 -2.00 -0.80 9.04
C LYS A 56 -2.07 -0.48 7.55
N LEU A 57 -3.12 0.18 7.07
CA LEU A 57 -3.22 0.59 5.67
C LEU A 57 -2.13 1.62 5.31
N VAL A 58 -1.87 2.59 6.19
CA VAL A 58 -0.80 3.58 5.99
C VAL A 58 0.56 2.90 5.89
N GLU A 59 0.88 2.00 6.84
CA GLU A 59 2.13 1.22 6.80
C GLU A 59 2.29 0.45 5.48
N LYS A 60 1.23 -0.24 5.01
CA LYS A 60 1.25 -0.97 3.73
C LYS A 60 1.33 -0.06 2.52
N HIS A 61 0.80 1.15 2.61
CA HIS A 61 0.95 2.15 1.56
C HIS A 61 2.40 2.62 1.45
N ASP A 62 3.05 2.89 2.58
CA ASP A 62 4.45 3.36 2.63
C ASP A 62 5.44 2.28 2.19
N GLU A 63 5.20 1.01 2.56
CA GLU A 63 5.93 -0.15 2.03
C GLU A 63 5.84 -0.19 0.50
N TYR A 64 4.62 -0.10 -0.06
CA TYR A 64 4.42 -0.08 -1.51
C TYR A 64 5.12 1.12 -2.18
N PHE A 65 5.03 2.30 -1.57
CA PHE A 65 5.66 3.52 -2.10
C PHE A 65 7.19 3.38 -2.14
N SER A 66 7.78 2.83 -1.09
CA SER A 66 9.22 2.55 -1.00
C SER A 66 9.67 1.59 -2.12
N TRP A 67 8.94 0.50 -2.34
CA TRP A 67 9.20 -0.44 -3.44
C TRP A 67 9.08 0.23 -4.81
N TRP A 68 8.07 1.08 -4.99
CA TRP A 68 7.86 1.81 -6.24
C TRP A 68 9.01 2.77 -6.54
N MET A 69 9.48 3.51 -5.54
CA MET A 69 10.64 4.40 -5.65
C MET A 69 11.92 3.63 -5.97
N ALA A 70 12.16 2.51 -5.30
CA ALA A 70 13.32 1.65 -5.58
C ALA A 70 13.31 1.13 -7.03
N MET A 71 12.17 0.67 -7.52
CA MET A 71 12.02 0.21 -8.90
C MET A 71 12.24 1.34 -9.92
N LYS A 72 11.72 2.54 -9.65
CA LYS A 72 11.92 3.71 -10.51
C LYS A 72 13.40 4.13 -10.56
N ASN A 73 14.10 4.13 -9.44
CA ASN A 73 15.52 4.45 -9.37
C ASN A 73 16.38 3.43 -10.16
N LEU A 74 16.06 2.14 -10.08
CA LEU A 74 16.72 1.11 -10.88
C LEU A 74 16.48 1.31 -12.39
N GLN A 75 15.27 1.71 -12.79
CA GLN A 75 14.94 2.02 -14.18
C GLN A 75 15.78 3.19 -14.70
N LEU A 76 15.89 4.27 -13.92
CA LEU A 76 16.68 5.45 -14.27
C LEU A 76 18.18 5.10 -14.42
N ARG A 77 18.74 4.30 -13.50
CA ARG A 77 20.14 3.83 -13.60
C ARG A 77 20.39 3.01 -14.86
N LYS A 78 19.49 2.10 -15.21
CA LYS A 78 19.58 1.31 -16.45
C LYS A 78 19.54 2.20 -17.71
N ASN A 79 18.67 3.20 -17.71
CA ASN A 79 18.56 4.14 -18.83
C ASN A 79 19.82 5.00 -18.97
N GLY A 80 20.38 5.49 -17.86
CA GLY A 80 21.66 6.20 -17.84
C GLY A 80 22.81 5.34 -18.39
N LEU A 81 22.93 4.08 -17.94
CA LEU A 81 23.96 3.15 -18.45
C LEU A 81 23.83 2.91 -19.96
N LYS A 82 22.60 2.78 -20.47
CA LYS A 82 22.34 2.63 -21.91
C LYS A 82 22.79 3.84 -22.73
N ILE A 83 22.61 5.04 -22.19
CA ILE A 83 23.05 6.28 -22.85
C ILE A 83 24.58 6.34 -22.92
N VAL A 84 25.26 6.05 -21.80
CA VAL A 84 26.73 6.01 -21.73
C VAL A 84 27.31 4.97 -22.69
N ASN A 85 26.80 3.75 -22.68
CA ASN A 85 27.29 2.68 -23.59
C ASN A 85 27.05 3.00 -25.07
N ARG A 86 25.97 3.71 -25.42
CA ARG A 86 25.75 4.19 -26.80
C ARG A 86 26.71 5.33 -27.19
N GLY A 87 27.17 6.12 -26.23
CA GLY A 87 28.17 7.17 -26.45
C GLY A 87 29.60 6.65 -26.56
N LEU A 88 29.90 5.49 -25.94
CA LEU A 88 31.21 4.84 -26.00
C LEU A 88 31.45 4.00 -27.27
N CYS A 89 30.41 3.66 -28.04
CA CYS A 89 30.53 2.92 -29.31
C CYS A 89 30.61 3.82 -30.56
N ARG A 90 31.07 5.08 -30.43
CA ARG A 90 31.34 5.98 -31.56
C ARG A 90 32.82 6.31 -31.66
#